data_AF-H6LD57-F1
#
_entry.id   AF-H6LD57-F1
#
_cell.length_a   1.000
_cell.length_b   1.000
_cell.length_c   1.000
_cell.angle_alpha   90.00
_cell.angle_beta   90.00
_cell.angle_gamma   90.00
#
_symmetry.space_group_name_H-M   'P 1'
#
loop_
_entity.id
_entity.type
_entity.pdbx_description
1 polymer ?
#
loop_
_entity_poly.entity_id
_entity_poly.type
_entity_poly.pdbx_seq_one_letter_code
_entity_poly.pdbx_strand_id
1 'polypeptide(L)'
;MIDMNEGYALFIKEQNEDLKTDRIREDIKLSLTDKQYSNLKLKAYQAGFENAGDFIQSFVSDLTGWCSNGSDERDLAGQWYERAHGMSKFHCYFRYYLFNHDFHFGEMLEMIEDQDYFDEIYEEYKADAWGLEAQSKTDCIELLKKLVDPETEIEL
;
A
#
# COMPACT_ATOMS: atom_id res chain seq x y z
N MET A 1 19.30 -13.08 22.62
CA MET A 1 18.46 -14.13 22.03
C MET A 1 17.10 -13.97 22.64
N ILE A 2 16.14 -13.41 21.91
CA ILE A 2 14.73 -13.50 22.29
C ILE A 2 14.42 -15.00 22.23
N ASP A 3 13.88 -15.57 23.31
CA ASP A 3 13.50 -16.96 23.33
C ASP A 3 12.48 -17.18 22.18
N MET A 4 12.76 -18.12 21.28
CA MET A 4 11.91 -18.37 20.10
C MET A 4 10.44 -18.60 20.50
N ASN A 5 10.23 -19.09 21.72
CA ASN A 5 8.92 -19.33 22.31
C ASN A 5 8.20 -18.03 22.74
N GLU A 6 8.93 -17.02 23.21
CA GLU A 6 8.39 -15.71 23.58
C GLU A 6 8.07 -14.87 22.34
N GLY A 7 8.94 -14.89 21.33
CA GLY A 7 8.71 -14.18 20.07
C GLY A 7 7.49 -14.71 19.30
N TYR A 8 7.33 -16.03 19.23
CA TYR A 8 6.15 -16.64 18.60
C TYR A 8 4.87 -16.36 19.39
N ALA A 9 4.92 -16.41 20.72
CA ALA A 9 3.76 -16.07 21.54
C ALA A 9 3.34 -14.61 21.38
N LEU A 10 4.31 -13.68 21.24
CA LEU A 10 4.03 -12.27 20.96
C LEU A 10 3.38 -12.09 19.59
N PHE A 11 3.92 -12.72 18.54
CA PHE A 11 3.33 -12.68 17.19
C PHE A 11 1.89 -13.18 17.16
N ILE A 12 1.61 -14.32 17.81
CA ILE A 12 0.25 -14.86 17.91
C ILE A 12 -0.68 -13.92 18.67
N LYS A 13 -0.18 -13.25 19.72
CA LYS A 13 -0.96 -12.26 20.46
C LYS A 13 -1.31 -11.05 19.58
N GLU A 14 -0.33 -10.49 18.87
CA GLU A 14 -0.53 -9.37 17.94
C GLU A 14 -1.52 -9.73 16.84
N GLN A 15 -1.37 -10.91 16.23
CA GLN A 15 -2.28 -11.39 15.19
C GLN A 15 -3.71 -11.56 15.72
N ASN A 16 -3.89 -12.13 16.91
CA ASN A 16 -5.21 -12.28 17.52
C ASN A 16 -5.84 -10.93 17.91
N GLU A 17 -5.04 -9.93 18.26
CA GLU A 17 -5.53 -8.58 18.54
C GLU A 17 -5.94 -7.87 17.25
N ASP A 18 -5.14 -7.98 16.19
CA ASP A 18 -5.44 -7.40 14.88
C ASP A 18 -6.69 -8.01 14.23
N LEU A 19 -6.91 -9.33 14.36
CA LEU A 19 -8.13 -9.99 13.86
C LEU A 19 -9.42 -9.41 14.45
N LYS A 20 -9.36 -8.77 15.62
CA LYS A 20 -10.53 -8.08 16.21
C LYS A 20 -10.90 -6.80 15.46
N THR A 21 -10.00 -6.29 14.62
CA THR A 21 -10.21 -5.11 13.77
C THR A 21 -10.84 -5.45 12.43
N ASP A 22 -11.08 -6.74 12.16
CA ASP A 22 -11.75 -7.21 10.95
C ASP A 22 -13.14 -6.56 10.81
N ARG A 23 -13.35 -5.93 9.66
CA ARG A 23 -14.56 -5.21 9.29
C ARG A 23 -14.53 -4.91 7.81
N ILE A 24 -15.70 -4.72 7.21
CA ILE A 24 -15.82 -4.24 5.84
C ILE A 24 -15.16 -2.85 5.73
N ARG A 25 -14.33 -2.68 4.70
CA ARG A 25 -13.67 -1.41 4.35
C ARG A 25 -14.51 -0.75 3.24
N GLU A 26 -15.23 0.33 3.57
CA GLU A 26 -16.19 1.00 2.67
C GLU A 26 -15.52 1.95 1.66
N ASP A 27 -14.27 2.34 1.93
CA ASP A 27 -13.41 3.18 1.10
C ASP A 27 -12.89 2.44 -0.15
N ILE A 28 -12.87 1.10 -0.14
CA ILE A 28 -12.41 0.29 -1.25
C ILE A 28 -13.53 0.09 -2.28
N LYS A 29 -13.50 0.85 -3.37
CA LYS A 29 -14.47 0.75 -4.48
C LYS A 29 -13.77 0.38 -5.79
N LEU A 30 -14.26 -0.66 -6.46
CA LEU A 30 -13.70 -1.15 -7.73
C LEU A 30 -14.59 -0.73 -8.91
N SER A 31 -14.01 0.00 -9.87
CA SER A 31 -14.65 0.25 -11.16
C SER A 31 -14.25 -0.83 -12.16
N LEU A 32 -15.21 -1.65 -12.58
CA LEU A 32 -15.00 -2.79 -13.48
C LEU A 32 -15.97 -2.71 -14.66
N THR A 33 -15.49 -3.10 -15.84
CA THR A 33 -16.39 -3.41 -16.96
C THR A 33 -17.21 -4.67 -16.66
N ASP A 34 -18.38 -4.81 -17.30
CA ASP A 34 -19.24 -6.00 -17.13
C ASP A 34 -18.50 -7.32 -17.39
N LYS A 35 -17.57 -7.31 -18.36
CA LYS A 35 -16.75 -8.47 -18.69
C LYS A 35 -15.73 -8.78 -17.61
N GLN A 36 -15.06 -7.77 -17.07
CA GLN A 36 -14.14 -7.96 -15.93
C GLN A 36 -14.89 -8.50 -14.72
N TYR A 37 -16.06 -7.93 -14.38
CA TYR A 37 -16.85 -8.39 -13.26
C TYR A 37 -17.37 -9.83 -13.45
N SER A 38 -17.81 -10.19 -14.66
CA SER A 38 -18.23 -11.57 -14.97
C SER A 38 -17.09 -12.57 -14.84
N ASN A 39 -15.89 -12.21 -15.31
CA ASN A 39 -14.71 -13.05 -15.17
C ASN A 39 -14.27 -13.18 -13.71
N LEU A 40 -14.38 -12.11 -12.91
CA LEU A 40 -14.07 -12.16 -11.49
C LEU A 40 -14.98 -13.13 -10.74
N LYS A 41 -16.30 -13.09 -11.00
CA LYS A 41 -17.25 -14.07 -10.44
C LYS A 41 -16.89 -15.50 -10.84
N LEU A 42 -16.52 -15.73 -12.10
CA LEU A 42 -16.10 -17.06 -12.55
C LEU A 42 -14.86 -17.55 -11.79
N LYS A 43 -13.89 -16.65 -11.52
CA LYS A 43 -12.69 -16.99 -10.73
C LYS A 43 -13.04 -17.34 -9.28
N ALA A 44 -13.91 -16.56 -8.65
CA ALA A 44 -14.42 -16.86 -7.32
C ALA A 44 -15.05 -18.26 -7.26
N TYR A 45 -15.91 -18.60 -8.23
CA TYR A 45 -16.52 -19.93 -8.30
C TYR A 45 -15.50 -21.05 -8.57
N GLN A 46 -14.50 -20.81 -9.43
CA GLN A 46 -13.42 -21.78 -9.69
C GLN A 46 -12.60 -22.08 -8.42
N ALA A 47 -12.45 -21.09 -7.55
CA ALA A 47 -11.74 -21.21 -6.27
C ALA A 47 -12.65 -21.66 -5.11
N GLY A 48 -13.95 -21.89 -5.36
CA GLY A 48 -14.90 -22.38 -4.36
C GLY A 48 -15.52 -21.32 -3.45
N PHE A 49 -15.39 -20.03 -3.79
CA PHE A 49 -16.03 -18.95 -3.04
C PHE A 49 -17.48 -18.72 -3.47
N GLU A 50 -18.32 -18.31 -2.53
CA GLU A 50 -19.74 -18.02 -2.78
C GLU A 50 -19.93 -16.72 -3.58
N ASN A 51 -19.04 -15.75 -3.40
CA ASN A 51 -19.11 -14.46 -4.08
C ASN A 51 -17.72 -13.88 -4.40
N ALA A 52 -17.70 -12.89 -5.31
CA ALA A 52 -16.47 -12.24 -5.76
C ALA A 52 -15.77 -11.40 -4.66
N GLY A 53 -16.54 -10.87 -3.71
CA GLY A 53 -16.01 -10.09 -2.58
C GLY A 53 -15.15 -10.94 -1.67
N ASP A 54 -15.63 -12.10 -1.23
CA ASP A 54 -14.87 -13.02 -0.37
C ASP A 54 -13.59 -13.50 -1.07
N PHE A 55 -13.66 -13.74 -2.37
CA PHE A 55 -12.49 -14.10 -3.17
C PHE A 55 -11.45 -12.98 -3.19
N ILE A 56 -11.87 -11.72 -3.39
CA ILE A 56 -10.97 -10.56 -3.34
C ILE A 56 -10.41 -10.35 -1.92
N GLN A 57 -11.22 -10.51 -0.88
CA GLN A 57 -10.77 -10.41 0.52
C GLN A 57 -9.68 -11.46 0.80
N SER A 58 -9.88 -12.70 0.38
CA SER A 58 -8.87 -13.77 0.51
C SER A 58 -7.60 -13.44 -0.28
N PHE A 59 -7.73 -12.92 -1.49
CA PHE A 59 -6.59 -12.53 -2.32
C PHE A 59 -5.78 -11.39 -1.67
N VAL A 60 -6.44 -10.35 -1.17
CA VAL A 60 -5.78 -9.22 -0.48
C VAL A 60 -5.07 -9.69 0.79
N SER A 61 -5.70 -10.57 1.57
CA SER A 61 -5.11 -11.12 2.80
C SER A 61 -3.81 -11.87 2.55
N ASP A 62 -3.78 -12.64 1.45
CA ASP A 62 -2.60 -13.40 1.03
C ASP A 62 -1.52 -12.47 0.46
N LEU A 63 -1.92 -11.50 -0.38
CA LEU A 63 -1.05 -10.49 -0.97
C LEU A 63 -0.28 -9.66 0.07
N THR A 64 -0.97 -9.19 1.12
CA THR A 64 -0.35 -8.37 2.18
C THR A 64 0.46 -9.19 3.17
N GLY A 65 0.30 -10.51 3.16
CA GLY A 65 1.17 -11.41 3.89
C GLY A 65 0.90 -11.54 5.38
N TRP A 66 -0.17 -10.92 5.87
CA TRP A 66 -0.61 -11.02 7.27
C TRP A 66 -1.38 -12.32 7.56
N CYS A 67 -2.04 -12.84 6.53
CA CYS A 67 -2.70 -14.14 6.54
C CYS A 67 -2.31 -14.89 5.27
N SER A 68 -1.29 -15.75 5.33
CA SER A 68 -0.91 -16.59 4.20
C SER A 68 -1.71 -17.88 4.16
N ASN A 69 -2.16 -18.27 2.97
CA ASN A 69 -2.75 -19.58 2.72
C ASN A 69 -1.70 -20.65 2.33
N GLY A 70 -0.40 -20.32 2.42
CA GLY A 70 0.72 -21.20 2.07
C GLY A 70 1.18 -21.11 0.60
N SER A 71 0.82 -20.04 -0.10
CA SER A 71 1.10 -19.82 -1.52
C SER A 71 2.32 -18.92 -1.77
N ASP A 72 2.78 -18.83 -3.02
CA ASP A 72 3.89 -17.97 -3.48
C ASP A 72 3.38 -16.66 -4.13
N GLU A 73 2.12 -16.33 -3.88
CA GLU A 73 1.38 -15.25 -4.53
C GLU A 73 2.03 -13.90 -4.27
N ARG A 74 2.70 -13.71 -3.13
CA ARG A 74 3.46 -12.49 -2.83
C ARG A 74 4.60 -12.28 -3.82
N ASP A 75 5.35 -13.33 -4.12
CA ASP A 75 6.48 -13.26 -5.06
C ASP A 75 5.98 -13.07 -6.50
N LEU A 76 4.88 -13.74 -6.86
CA LEU A 76 4.26 -13.59 -8.17
C LEU A 76 3.60 -12.22 -8.35
N ALA A 77 2.99 -11.67 -7.30
CA ALA A 77 2.44 -10.32 -7.29
C ALA A 77 3.55 -9.28 -7.40
N GLY A 78 4.68 -9.46 -6.71
CA GLY A 78 5.87 -8.62 -6.88
C GLY A 78 6.35 -8.63 -8.33
N GLN A 79 6.47 -9.80 -8.96
CA GLN A 79 6.83 -9.92 -10.37
C GLN A 79 5.80 -9.29 -11.32
N TRP A 80 4.50 -9.37 -11.00
CA TRP A 80 3.48 -8.68 -11.76
C TRP A 80 3.62 -7.17 -11.61
N TYR A 81 3.82 -6.67 -10.39
CA TYR A 81 3.99 -5.26 -10.09
C TYR A 81 5.19 -4.68 -10.84
N GLU A 82 6.35 -5.33 -10.78
CA GLU A 82 7.54 -4.89 -11.52
C GLU A 82 7.31 -4.86 -13.03
N ARG A 83 6.62 -5.85 -13.60
CA ARG A 83 6.35 -5.87 -15.04
C ARG A 83 5.29 -4.84 -15.47
N ALA A 84 4.28 -4.62 -14.64
CA ALA A 84 3.17 -3.72 -14.95
C ALA A 84 3.51 -2.26 -14.63
N HIS A 85 4.33 -2.05 -13.59
CA HIS A 85 4.55 -0.75 -12.97
C HIS A 85 6.03 -0.42 -12.71
N GLY A 86 6.98 -1.36 -12.79
CA GLY A 86 8.40 -1.14 -12.47
C GLY A 86 9.14 -0.16 -13.39
N MET A 87 8.54 0.23 -14.51
CA MET A 87 9.00 1.32 -15.39
C MET A 87 7.93 2.41 -15.56
N SER A 88 6.96 2.47 -14.65
CA SER A 88 5.89 3.45 -14.72
C SER A 88 6.40 4.85 -14.42
N LYS A 89 5.82 5.85 -15.08
CA LYS A 89 5.93 7.27 -14.68
C LYS A 89 5.55 7.50 -13.21
N PHE A 90 4.85 6.56 -12.57
CA PHE A 90 4.55 6.64 -11.13
C PHE A 90 5.79 6.63 -10.24
N HIS A 91 6.94 6.19 -10.73
CA HIS A 91 8.20 6.24 -10.00
C HIS A 91 8.75 7.67 -9.81
N CYS A 92 8.24 8.65 -10.57
CA CYS A 92 8.56 10.06 -10.37
C CYS A 92 7.56 10.79 -9.45
N TYR A 93 6.61 10.09 -8.83
CA TYR A 93 5.69 10.69 -7.87
C TYR A 93 6.32 10.79 -6.48
N PHE A 94 6.02 11.88 -5.78
CA PHE A 94 6.59 12.18 -4.47
C PHE A 94 6.29 11.07 -3.46
N ARG A 95 5.08 10.48 -3.48
CA ARG A 95 4.74 9.31 -2.64
C ARG A 95 5.64 8.10 -2.89
N TYR A 96 6.07 7.88 -4.13
CA TYR A 96 6.96 6.77 -4.47
C TYR A 96 8.37 7.07 -3.98
N TYR A 97 8.83 8.32 -4.14
CA TYR A 97 10.09 8.78 -3.56
C TYR A 97 10.12 8.58 -2.04
N LEU A 98 9.08 9.00 -1.32
CA LEU A 98 8.96 8.81 0.13
C LEU A 98 9.08 7.33 0.54
N PHE A 99 8.38 6.45 -0.17
CA PHE A 99 8.45 5.01 0.07
C PHE A 99 9.84 4.43 -0.22
N ASN A 100 10.46 4.81 -1.34
CA ASN A 100 11.75 4.27 -1.78
C ASN A 100 12.93 4.74 -0.93
N HIS A 101 12.76 5.84 -0.20
CA HIS A 101 13.75 6.39 0.74
C HIS A 101 13.36 6.18 2.21
N ASP A 102 12.43 5.25 2.47
CA ASP A 102 12.02 4.82 3.81
C ASP A 102 11.53 5.94 4.75
N PHE A 103 10.90 7.00 4.23
CA PHE A 103 10.36 8.06 5.08
C PHE A 103 9.21 7.56 5.96
N HIS A 104 9.25 7.93 7.24
CA HIS A 104 8.23 7.58 8.24
C HIS A 104 7.35 8.79 8.58
N PHE A 105 6.20 8.56 9.23
CA PHE A 105 5.25 9.63 9.57
C PHE A 105 5.86 10.78 10.39
N GLY A 106 6.84 10.49 11.25
CA GLY A 106 7.55 11.53 12.02
C GLY A 106 8.30 12.51 11.11
N GLU A 107 9.04 12.00 10.13
CA GLU A 107 9.77 12.81 9.16
C GLU A 107 8.82 13.54 8.21
N MET A 108 7.68 12.92 7.87
CA MET A 108 6.61 13.57 7.09
C MET A 108 5.97 14.75 7.84
N LEU A 109 5.78 14.64 9.15
CA LEU A 109 5.32 15.75 9.99
C LEU A 109 6.36 16.86 10.06
N GLU A 110 7.64 16.52 10.22
CA GLU A 110 8.74 17.48 10.20
C GLU A 110 8.81 18.24 8.87
N MET A 111 8.63 17.55 7.72
CA MET A 111 8.51 18.21 6.41
C MET A 111 7.30 19.17 6.30
N ILE A 112 6.22 18.94 7.04
CA ILE A 112 5.07 19.86 7.04
C ILE A 112 5.35 21.10 7.90
N GLU A 113 6.10 20.93 9.00
CA GLU A 113 6.37 21.97 9.99
C GLU A 113 7.59 22.83 9.64
N ASP A 114 8.62 22.22 9.05
CA ASP A 114 9.88 22.85 8.67
C ASP A 114 10.00 22.97 7.15
N GLN A 115 9.84 24.21 6.66
CA GLN A 115 9.91 24.52 5.24
C GLN A 115 11.32 24.36 4.67
N ASP A 116 12.37 24.63 5.45
CA ASP A 116 13.76 24.51 4.99
C ASP A 116 14.10 23.02 4.81
N TYR A 117 13.68 22.18 5.76
CA TYR A 117 13.82 20.73 5.65
C TYR A 117 13.04 20.16 4.45
N PHE A 118 11.78 20.57 4.25
CA PHE A 118 11.01 20.16 3.07
C PHE A 118 11.67 20.60 1.76
N ASP A 119 12.19 21.82 1.70
CA ASP A 119 12.83 22.35 0.50
C ASP A 119 14.09 21.53 0.14
N GLU A 120 14.87 21.09 1.12
CA GLU A 120 16.02 20.18 0.90
C GLU A 120 15.57 18.84 0.30
N ILE A 121 14.60 18.18 0.92
CA ILE A 121 14.06 16.89 0.44
C ILE A 121 13.42 17.04 -0.96
N TYR A 122 12.75 18.15 -1.22
CA TYR A 122 12.12 18.41 -2.52
C TYR A 122 13.15 18.56 -3.65
N GLU A 123 14.33 19.15 -3.38
CA GLU A 123 15.40 19.20 -4.38
C GLU A 123 15.96 17.81 -4.70
N GLU A 124 16.11 16.95 -3.70
CA GLU A 124 16.52 15.55 -3.89
C GLU A 124 15.49 14.77 -4.71
N TYR A 125 14.21 14.89 -4.36
CA TYR A 125 13.10 14.32 -5.12
C TYR A 125 13.13 14.73 -6.60
N LYS A 126 13.36 16.01 -6.90
CA LYS A 126 13.46 16.49 -8.28
C LYS A 126 14.65 15.88 -9.04
N ALA A 127 15.78 15.70 -8.36
CA ALA A 127 16.94 15.07 -8.97
C ALA A 127 16.66 13.59 -9.32
N ASP A 128 15.91 12.90 -8.45
CA ASP A 128 15.48 11.52 -8.62
C ASP A 128 14.37 11.33 -9.67
N ALA A 129 13.70 12.41 -10.09
CA ALA A 129 12.67 12.35 -11.13
C ALA A 129 13.22 12.06 -12.55
N TRP A 130 14.54 11.87 -12.73
CA TRP A 130 15.23 11.45 -13.96
C TRP A 130 14.79 12.18 -15.24
N GLY A 131 14.54 13.50 -15.14
CA GLY A 131 14.15 14.35 -16.27
C GLY A 131 12.66 14.35 -16.60
N LEU A 132 11.83 13.67 -15.80
CA LEU A 132 10.37 13.82 -15.81
C LEU A 132 9.94 15.04 -14.97
N GLU A 133 8.77 15.59 -15.28
CA GLU A 133 8.20 16.72 -14.55
C GLU A 133 7.80 16.28 -13.13
N ALA A 134 8.49 16.83 -12.13
CA ALA A 134 8.17 16.62 -10.72
C ALA A 134 6.83 17.28 -10.35
N GLN A 135 6.14 16.67 -9.38
CA GLN A 135 4.94 17.27 -8.77
C GLN A 135 5.28 18.62 -8.13
N SER A 136 4.32 19.54 -8.09
CA SER A 136 4.57 20.85 -7.47
C SER A 136 4.78 20.73 -5.96
N LYS A 137 5.54 21.67 -5.37
CA LYS A 137 5.71 21.75 -3.90
C LYS A 137 4.37 21.72 -3.16
N THR A 138 3.37 22.45 -3.67
CA THR A 138 2.02 22.49 -3.11
C THR A 138 1.38 21.10 -3.10
N ASP A 139 1.42 20.38 -4.21
CA ASP A 139 0.86 19.03 -4.31
C ASP A 139 1.57 18.06 -3.36
N CYS A 140 2.89 18.18 -3.21
CA CYS A 140 3.69 17.38 -2.29
C CYS A 140 3.31 17.63 -0.82
N ILE A 141 3.14 18.90 -0.42
CA ILE A 141 2.70 19.26 0.94
C ILE A 141 1.26 18.79 1.21
N GLU A 142 0.36 18.94 0.24
CA GLU A 142 -1.01 18.43 0.36
C GLU A 142 -1.03 16.91 0.51
N LEU A 143 -0.20 16.19 -0.26
CA LEU A 143 -0.01 14.75 -0.12
C LEU A 143 0.50 14.38 1.28
N LEU A 144 1.53 15.06 1.79
CA LEU A 144 2.08 14.79 3.13
C LEU A 144 0.99 14.94 4.20
N LYS A 145 0.20 16.03 4.14
CA LYS A 145 -0.92 16.27 5.07
C LYS A 145 -1.95 15.15 5.02
N LYS A 146 -2.29 14.64 3.83
CA LYS A 146 -3.21 13.51 3.67
C LYS A 146 -2.64 12.19 4.22
N LEU A 147 -1.32 11.99 4.13
CA LEU A 147 -0.67 10.75 4.59
C LEU A 147 -0.53 10.69 6.12
N VAL A 148 -0.30 11.83 6.78
CA VAL A 148 -0.10 11.89 8.23
C VAL A 148 -1.40 12.09 9.01
N ASP A 149 -2.47 12.53 8.36
CA ASP A 149 -3.77 12.72 9.00
C ASP A 149 -4.52 11.38 9.13
N PRO A 150 -4.72 10.87 10.35
CA PRO A 150 -5.42 9.61 10.58
C PRO A 150 -6.93 9.66 10.21
N GLU A 151 -7.51 10.85 10.02
CA GLU A 151 -8.92 11.03 9.63
C GLU A 151 -9.12 11.25 8.12
N THR A 152 -8.05 11.45 7.35
CA THR A 152 -8.15 11.64 5.91
C THR A 152 -8.29 10.29 5.20
N GLU A 153 -9.47 10.01 4.63
CA GLU A 153 -9.61 8.98 3.59
C GLU A 153 -8.73 9.39 2.40
N ILE A 154 -7.64 8.66 2.17
CA ILE A 154 -6.84 8.82 0.96
C ILE A 154 -7.71 8.34 -0.20
N GLU A 155 -8.37 9.25 -0.92
CA GLU A 155 -8.95 8.93 -2.23
C GLU A 155 -7.80 8.54 -3.17
N LEU A 156 -7.55 7.23 -3.27
CA LEU A 156 -6.57 6.59 -4.16
C LEU A 156 -7.07 6.51 -5.60
#